data_AF-A0A147ECW1-F1
#
_entry.id   AF-A0A147ECW1-F1
#
_cell.length_a   1.000
_cell.length_b   1.000
_cell.length_c   1.000
_cell.angle_alpha   90.00
_cell.angle_beta   90.00
_cell.angle_gamma   90.00
#
_symmetry.space_group_name_H-M   'P 1'
#
loop_
_entity.id
_entity.type
_entity.pdbx_description
1 polymer ?
#
loop_
_entity_poly.entity_id
_entity_poly.type
_entity_poly.pdbx_seq_one_letter_code
_entity_poly.pdbx_strand_id
1 'polypeptide(L)'
;MTVARRDLLLGGAVVGLAGGIAPVRAFAAKGSPVDGAGALPMPAPTNVLPAALPVQDAARVLMDRGWLFHEGDIEPAPLDSHNATYISVKAGNARGAAAVDYDDSDWQAVDLPHDWASFQPFVKTANVAQGYRPRGIGWYPVPYTHLTLPTILR
;
A
#
# COMPACT_ATOMS: atom_id res chain seq x y z
N MET A 1 26.38 -37.98 -6.87
CA MET A 1 25.84 -38.31 -5.54
C MET A 1 24.92 -37.18 -5.11
N THR A 2 23.61 -37.43 -5.14
CA THR A 2 22.54 -36.47 -4.83
C THR A 2 22.26 -36.48 -3.33
N VAL A 3 22.49 -35.37 -2.64
CA VAL A 3 22.06 -35.21 -1.25
C VAL A 3 20.66 -34.59 -1.26
N ALA A 4 19.69 -35.31 -0.70
CA ALA A 4 18.28 -34.92 -0.67
C ALA A 4 17.99 -33.93 0.46
N ARG A 5 17.06 -33.00 0.20
CA ARG A 5 16.68 -31.85 1.06
C ARG A 5 15.95 -32.21 2.37
N ARG A 6 16.10 -33.44 2.89
CA ARG A 6 15.38 -33.93 4.08
C ARG A 6 16.24 -34.23 5.31
N ASP A 7 17.55 -34.05 5.24
CA ASP A 7 18.48 -34.41 6.32
C ASP A 7 19.19 -33.21 7.00
N LEU A 8 18.60 -32.02 7.01
CA LEU A 8 19.22 -30.84 7.62
C LEU A 8 18.43 -30.29 8.82
N LEU A 9 18.08 -31.19 9.74
CA LEU A 9 17.71 -30.84 11.11
C LEU A 9 18.33 -31.91 12.02
N LEU A 10 19.45 -31.54 12.67
CA LEU A 10 19.96 -32.02 13.97
C LEU A 10 21.46 -31.68 14.03
N GLY A 11 21.86 -30.84 14.98
CA GLY A 11 23.27 -30.54 15.22
C GLY A 11 23.45 -29.31 16.10
N GLY A 12 23.62 -29.53 17.41
CA GLY A 12 23.71 -28.47 18.41
C GLY A 12 25.10 -27.84 18.55
N ALA A 13 25.12 -26.94 19.53
CA ALA A 13 26.24 -26.48 20.34
C ALA A 13 27.24 -25.43 19.79
N VAL A 14 27.38 -24.42 20.66
CA VAL A 14 28.34 -23.31 20.73
C VAL A 14 29.79 -23.75 20.47
N VAL A 15 30.52 -22.93 19.69
CA VAL A 15 31.98 -22.74 19.84
C VAL A 15 32.29 -21.26 19.62
N GLY A 16 32.87 -20.62 20.64
CA GLY A 16 33.54 -19.34 20.51
C GLY A 16 35.03 -19.51 20.20
N LEU A 17 35.62 -18.50 19.55
CA LEU A 17 37.01 -18.01 19.66
C LEU A 17 37.20 -16.96 18.54
N ALA A 18 37.31 -15.69 18.91
CA ALA A 18 38.57 -14.94 19.02
C ALA A 18 39.13 -14.47 17.66
N GLY A 19 38.78 -13.23 17.29
CA GLY A 19 39.42 -12.47 16.22
C GLY A 19 39.21 -10.98 16.46
N GLY A 20 40.29 -10.26 16.74
CA GLY A 20 40.29 -8.90 17.29
C GLY A 20 39.52 -7.86 16.47
N ILE A 21 38.66 -7.12 17.16
CA ILE A 21 37.98 -5.92 16.64
C ILE A 21 38.94 -4.75 16.90
N ALA A 22 39.43 -4.10 15.84
CA ALA A 22 40.06 -2.79 15.97
C ALA A 22 39.03 -1.81 16.57
N PRO A 23 39.40 -0.90 17.47
CA PRO A 23 38.44 0.05 18.02
C PRO A 23 38.01 1.00 16.90
N VAL A 24 36.79 0.83 16.40
CA VAL A 24 36.11 1.93 15.72
C VAL A 24 35.99 3.03 16.75
N ARG A 25 36.61 4.19 16.48
CA ARG A 25 36.46 5.37 17.33
C ARG A 25 34.97 5.73 17.36
N ALA A 26 34.31 5.41 18.45
CA ALA A 26 33.02 5.96 18.78
C ALA A 26 33.22 7.47 18.98
N PHE A 27 32.68 8.27 18.08
CA PHE A 27 32.48 9.68 18.39
C PHE A 27 31.40 9.73 19.47
N ALA A 28 31.80 10.13 20.68
CA ALA A 28 30.86 10.44 21.74
C ALA A 28 29.95 11.57 21.24
N ALA A 29 28.69 11.25 20.94
CA ALA A 29 27.66 12.27 20.83
C ALA A 29 27.59 12.97 22.19
N LYS A 30 27.83 14.28 22.22
CA LYS A 30 27.50 15.09 23.39
C LYS A 30 25.99 14.97 23.60
N GLY A 31 25.59 14.20 24.62
CA GLY A 31 24.21 14.17 25.08
C GLY A 31 23.83 15.54 25.59
N SER A 32 22.74 16.10 25.08
CA SER A 32 22.02 17.14 25.79
C SER A 32 21.00 16.48 26.72
N PRO A 33 20.88 16.92 27.97
CA PRO A 33 19.94 16.33 28.91
C PRO A 33 18.54 16.82 28.53
N VAL A 34 17.60 15.89 28.39
CA VAL A 34 16.19 16.20 28.54
C VAL A 34 15.62 15.26 29.59
N ASP A 35 15.57 15.80 30.81
CA ASP A 35 14.81 15.26 31.92
C ASP A 35 13.32 15.28 31.55
N GLY A 36 12.71 14.10 31.42
CA GLY A 36 11.29 13.97 31.12
C GLY A 36 10.91 12.50 30.96
N ALA A 37 10.13 11.97 31.91
CA ALA A 37 9.66 10.60 31.90
C ALA A 37 8.91 10.26 30.59
N GLY A 38 9.33 9.20 29.90
CA GLY A 38 8.58 8.54 28.82
C GLY A 38 8.97 8.88 27.38
N ALA A 39 9.95 9.75 27.14
CA ALA A 39 10.42 10.03 25.78
C ALA A 39 11.41 8.96 25.32
N LEU A 40 10.96 7.99 24.52
CA LEU A 40 11.88 7.22 23.68
C LEU A 40 12.74 8.22 22.88
N PRO A 41 14.06 8.02 22.77
CA PRO A 41 14.92 8.95 22.04
C PRO A 41 14.41 9.03 20.60
N MET A 42 13.81 10.17 20.25
CA MET A 42 13.42 10.40 18.87
C MET A 42 14.67 10.66 18.05
N PRO A 43 14.87 9.92 16.94
CA PRO A 43 15.97 10.22 16.05
C PRO A 43 15.81 11.65 15.55
N ALA A 44 16.93 12.35 15.35
CA ALA A 44 16.90 13.68 14.75
C ALA A 44 16.18 13.59 13.38
N PRO A 45 15.26 14.52 13.06
CA PRO A 45 14.62 14.54 11.75
C PRO A 45 15.71 14.66 10.67
N THR A 46 15.64 13.79 9.67
CA THR A 46 16.58 13.80 8.53
C THR A 46 15.79 13.98 7.23
N ASN A 47 16.39 14.66 6.26
CA ASN A 47 15.83 14.83 4.91
C ASN A 47 16.31 13.73 3.95
N VAL A 48 16.83 12.62 4.49
CA VAL A 48 17.39 11.52 3.71
C VAL A 48 16.53 10.28 3.94
N LEU A 49 15.99 9.71 2.86
CA LEU A 49 15.26 8.46 2.95
C LEU A 49 16.23 7.33 3.33
N PRO A 50 15.84 6.41 4.23
CA PRO A 50 16.65 5.24 4.55
C PRO A 50 16.88 4.38 3.30
N ALA A 51 18.03 3.71 3.25
CA ALA A 51 18.32 2.76 2.17
C ALA A 51 17.25 1.66 2.13
N ALA A 52 16.83 1.30 0.92
CA ALA A 52 15.86 0.22 0.72
C ALA A 52 16.36 -1.08 1.38
N LEU A 53 15.46 -1.82 2.02
CA LEU A 53 15.81 -3.08 2.66
C LEU A 53 16.41 -4.06 1.63
N PRO A 54 17.49 -4.78 1.98
CA PRO A 54 18.22 -5.64 1.03
C PRO A 54 17.44 -6.88 0.58
N VAL A 55 16.37 -7.25 1.28
CA VAL A 55 15.49 -8.36 0.92
C VAL A 55 14.14 -7.80 0.52
N GLN A 56 13.86 -7.78 -0.78
CA GLN A 56 12.50 -7.65 -1.29
C GLN A 56 11.99 -9.06 -1.58
N ASP A 57 10.94 -9.47 -0.88
CA ASP A 57 10.24 -10.71 -1.18
C ASP A 57 9.69 -10.60 -2.60
N ALA A 58 10.11 -11.49 -3.50
CA ALA A 58 9.65 -11.49 -4.88
C ALA A 58 8.13 -11.75 -4.99
N ALA A 59 7.50 -12.29 -3.94
CA ALA A 59 6.04 -12.40 -3.86
C ALA A 59 5.35 -11.06 -3.52
N ARG A 60 6.09 -10.05 -3.07
CA ARG A 60 5.57 -8.71 -2.77
C ARG A 60 5.77 -7.79 -3.96
N VAL A 61 4.68 -7.48 -4.64
CA VAL A 61 4.68 -6.55 -5.77
C VAL A 61 4.05 -5.22 -5.36
N LEU A 62 4.60 -4.11 -5.84
CA LEU A 62 4.02 -2.78 -5.68
C LEU A 62 2.81 -2.63 -6.61
N MET A 63 1.63 -2.36 -6.04
CA MET A 63 0.37 -2.21 -6.78
C MET A 63 -0.11 -0.76 -6.78
N ASP A 64 0.81 0.19 -6.89
CA ASP A 64 0.45 1.61 -6.81
C ASP A 64 0.16 2.21 -8.19
N ARG A 65 0.47 1.50 -9.28
CA ARG A 65 0.36 2.02 -10.64
C ARG A 65 -0.82 1.45 -11.41
N GLY A 66 -1.25 2.22 -12.39
CA GLY A 66 -2.28 1.81 -13.35
C GLY A 66 -3.68 1.83 -12.77
N TRP A 67 -3.93 2.62 -11.72
CA TRP A 67 -5.29 2.85 -11.24
C TRP A 67 -5.99 3.89 -12.11
N LEU A 68 -7.31 3.81 -12.18
CA LEU A 68 -8.15 4.90 -12.65
C LEU A 68 -8.85 5.55 -11.46
N PHE A 69 -9.34 6.76 -11.66
CA PHE A 69 -10.07 7.52 -10.66
C PHE A 69 -11.28 8.24 -11.28
N HIS A 70 -12.41 8.14 -10.58
CA HIS A 70 -13.61 8.92 -10.84
C HIS A 70 -14.13 9.54 -9.54
N GLU A 71 -14.33 10.85 -9.56
CA GLU A 71 -14.96 11.59 -8.46
C GLU A 71 -16.48 11.59 -8.63
N GLY A 72 -17.20 11.24 -7.57
CA GLY A 72 -18.66 11.18 -7.55
C GLY A 72 -19.18 9.75 -7.43
N ASP A 73 -20.41 9.65 -6.92
CA ASP A 73 -21.11 8.38 -6.88
C ASP A 73 -21.67 8.01 -8.26
N ILE A 74 -21.78 6.71 -8.52
CA ILE A 74 -22.30 6.16 -9.77
C ILE A 74 -23.47 5.27 -9.42
N GLU A 75 -24.69 5.80 -9.61
CA GLU A 75 -25.89 5.04 -9.34
C GLU A 75 -26.08 3.96 -10.40
N PRO A 76 -26.08 2.66 -10.03
CA PRO A 76 -26.34 1.61 -10.99
C PRO A 76 -27.78 1.71 -11.48
N ALA A 77 -28.02 1.35 -12.74
CA ALA A 77 -29.36 1.39 -13.33
C ALA A 77 -30.41 0.67 -12.44
N PRO A 78 -31.68 1.10 -12.43
CA PRO A 78 -32.72 0.39 -11.67
C PRO A 78 -32.86 -1.08 -12.08
N LEU A 79 -33.39 -1.89 -11.17
CA LEU A 79 -33.75 -3.29 -11.43
C LEU A 79 -35.25 -3.34 -11.76
N ASP A 80 -35.58 -3.64 -13.00
CA ASP A 80 -36.94 -3.55 -13.55
C ASP A 80 -37.68 -4.91 -13.65
N SER A 81 -36.99 -6.02 -13.37
CA SER A 81 -37.54 -7.36 -13.53
C SER A 81 -37.08 -8.32 -12.43
N HIS A 82 -37.87 -9.38 -12.20
CA HIS A 82 -37.50 -10.46 -11.26
C HIS A 82 -36.14 -11.05 -11.59
N ASN A 83 -35.86 -11.28 -12.87
CA ASN A 83 -34.57 -11.83 -13.31
C ASN A 83 -33.42 -10.87 -12.97
N ALA A 84 -33.57 -9.58 -13.27
CA ALA A 84 -32.56 -8.56 -12.94
C ALA A 84 -32.24 -8.55 -11.43
N THR A 85 -33.27 -8.59 -10.59
CA THR A 85 -33.11 -8.66 -9.12
C THR A 85 -32.46 -9.96 -8.67
N TYR A 86 -32.84 -11.10 -9.26
CA TYR A 86 -32.27 -12.40 -8.92
C TYR A 86 -30.77 -12.49 -9.25
N ILE A 87 -30.35 -11.94 -10.39
CA ILE A 87 -28.93 -11.97 -10.80
C ILE A 87 -28.08 -10.95 -10.05
N SER A 88 -28.63 -9.78 -9.67
CA SER A 88 -27.86 -8.72 -9.00
C SER A 88 -27.32 -9.11 -7.64
N VAL A 89 -27.90 -10.13 -6.99
CA VAL A 89 -27.44 -10.62 -5.67
C VAL A 89 -26.35 -11.71 -5.78
N LYS A 90 -25.91 -12.06 -6.99
CA LYS A 90 -24.83 -13.03 -7.20
C LYS A 90 -23.48 -12.32 -7.16
N ALA A 91 -22.52 -12.89 -6.44
CA ALA A 91 -21.21 -12.27 -6.19
C ALA A 91 -20.42 -11.90 -7.46
N GLY A 92 -20.69 -12.55 -8.61
CA GLY A 92 -20.05 -12.25 -9.89
C GLY A 92 -20.78 -11.23 -10.76
N ASN A 93 -21.90 -10.66 -10.30
CA ASN A 93 -22.74 -9.77 -11.09
C ASN A 93 -22.82 -8.36 -10.47
N ALA A 94 -21.64 -7.81 -10.16
CA ALA A 94 -21.50 -6.43 -9.74
C ALA A 94 -22.04 -5.48 -10.83
N ARG A 95 -22.55 -4.32 -10.41
CA ARG A 95 -23.21 -3.34 -11.29
C ARG A 95 -22.57 -1.97 -11.12
N GLY A 96 -22.84 -1.08 -12.07
CA GLY A 96 -22.26 0.28 -12.06
C GLY A 96 -20.74 0.21 -12.15
N ALA A 97 -20.05 1.13 -11.48
CA ALA A 97 -18.59 1.25 -11.47
C ALA A 97 -17.81 -0.01 -11.04
N ALA A 98 -18.47 -0.96 -10.37
CA ALA A 98 -17.86 -2.22 -9.95
C ALA A 98 -18.06 -3.35 -10.98
N ALA A 99 -18.82 -3.12 -12.05
CA ALA A 99 -19.03 -4.11 -13.10
C ALA A 99 -17.75 -4.30 -13.93
N VAL A 100 -17.49 -5.54 -14.34
CA VAL A 100 -16.30 -5.92 -15.13
C VAL A 100 -16.26 -5.22 -16.49
N ASP A 101 -17.43 -4.96 -17.05
CA ASP A 101 -17.67 -4.39 -18.37
C ASP A 101 -18.13 -2.92 -18.32
N TYR A 102 -17.93 -2.24 -17.19
CA TYR A 102 -18.19 -0.81 -17.10
C TYR A 102 -17.23 -0.04 -18.02
N ASP A 103 -17.76 0.94 -18.78
CA ASP A 103 -16.95 1.82 -19.61
C ASP A 103 -16.31 2.91 -18.72
N ASP A 104 -15.02 2.75 -18.44
CA ASP A 104 -14.19 3.65 -17.66
C ASP A 104 -13.22 4.46 -18.54
N SER A 105 -13.48 4.56 -19.85
CA SER A 105 -12.57 5.18 -20.82
C SER A 105 -12.34 6.69 -20.60
N ASP A 106 -13.26 7.37 -19.90
CA ASP A 106 -13.16 8.78 -19.54
C ASP A 106 -12.57 9.03 -18.15
N TRP A 107 -12.19 7.97 -17.42
CA TRP A 107 -11.67 8.09 -16.06
C TRP A 107 -10.21 8.53 -16.03
N GLN A 108 -9.83 9.23 -14.97
CA GLN A 108 -8.49 9.76 -14.83
C GLN A 108 -7.50 8.66 -14.43
N ALA A 109 -6.42 8.47 -15.20
CA ALA A 109 -5.31 7.61 -14.76
C ALA A 109 -4.54 8.25 -13.58
N VAL A 110 -4.33 7.48 -12.52
CA VAL A 110 -3.64 7.92 -11.30
C VAL A 110 -2.68 6.85 -10.77
N ASP A 111 -1.64 7.31 -10.07
CA ASP A 111 -0.78 6.46 -9.25
C ASP A 111 -1.09 6.71 -7.75
N LEU A 112 -1.02 5.65 -6.95
CA LEU A 112 -1.22 5.71 -5.51
C LEU A 112 0.07 6.11 -4.77
N PRO A 113 -0.04 6.74 -3.58
CA PRO A 113 -1.28 7.18 -2.94
C PRO A 113 -1.88 8.44 -3.59
N HIS A 114 -3.20 8.44 -3.82
CA HIS A 114 -3.94 9.57 -4.40
C HIS A 114 -4.98 10.12 -3.40
N ASP A 115 -4.82 11.39 -2.99
CA ASP A 115 -5.78 12.11 -2.13
C ASP A 115 -6.52 13.19 -2.92
N TRP A 116 -7.62 12.78 -3.55
CA TRP A 116 -8.47 13.67 -4.35
C TRP A 116 -9.17 14.77 -3.52
N ALA A 117 -9.48 14.50 -2.25
CA ALA A 117 -10.19 15.44 -1.39
C ALA A 117 -9.33 16.68 -1.06
N SER A 118 -8.00 16.51 -1.01
CA SER A 118 -7.05 17.60 -0.80
C SER A 118 -7.03 18.64 -1.92
N PHE A 119 -7.51 18.29 -3.12
CA PHE A 119 -7.56 19.18 -4.28
C PHE A 119 -8.89 19.93 -4.42
N GLN A 120 -9.91 19.57 -3.64
CA GLN A 120 -11.23 20.18 -3.70
C GLN A 120 -11.23 21.66 -3.26
N PRO A 121 -12.00 22.55 -3.88
CA PRO A 121 -12.02 23.96 -3.49
C PRO A 121 -12.45 24.16 -2.03
N PHE A 122 -12.01 25.26 -1.42
CA PHE A 122 -12.52 25.65 -0.11
C PHE A 122 -13.96 26.16 -0.23
N VAL A 123 -14.85 25.58 0.56
CA VAL A 123 -16.28 25.91 0.63
C VAL A 123 -16.62 26.34 2.05
N LYS A 124 -17.06 27.60 2.23
CA LYS A 124 -17.31 28.19 3.55
C LYS A 124 -18.32 27.40 4.39
N THR A 125 -19.28 26.76 3.74
CA THR A 125 -20.32 25.95 4.38
C THR A 125 -19.90 24.49 4.63
N ALA A 126 -18.74 24.06 4.11
CA ALA A 126 -18.20 22.74 4.38
C ALA A 126 -17.67 22.64 5.81
N ASN A 127 -17.47 21.40 6.27
CA ASN A 127 -17.13 21.11 7.64
C ASN A 127 -15.76 21.73 8.04
N VAL A 128 -15.77 22.54 9.10
CA VAL A 128 -14.57 23.18 9.66
C VAL A 128 -13.49 22.18 10.06
N ALA A 129 -13.87 21.04 10.65
CA ALA A 129 -12.93 20.02 11.10
C ALA A 129 -12.25 19.28 9.94
N GLN A 130 -12.74 19.46 8.71
CA GLN A 130 -12.20 18.85 7.49
C GLN A 130 -11.45 19.85 6.62
N GLY A 131 -11.16 21.05 7.16
CA GLY A 131 -10.44 22.10 6.45
C GLY A 131 -11.29 22.82 5.40
N TYR A 132 -12.62 22.84 5.57
CA TYR A 132 -13.55 23.48 4.63
C TYR A 132 -13.50 22.93 3.20
N ARG A 133 -13.03 21.70 3.01
CA ARG A 133 -13.07 21.04 1.69
C ARG A 133 -14.22 20.05 1.66
N PRO A 134 -15.03 20.02 0.59
CA PRO A 134 -16.08 19.04 0.43
C PRO A 134 -15.50 17.63 0.40
N ARG A 135 -16.32 16.67 0.83
CA ARG A 135 -16.05 15.23 0.78
C ARG A 135 -17.10 14.58 -0.13
N GLY A 136 -16.89 13.32 -0.43
CA GLY A 136 -17.77 12.58 -1.33
C GLY A 136 -17.29 11.16 -1.52
N ILE A 137 -17.76 10.57 -2.61
CA ILE A 137 -17.45 9.21 -3.03
C ILE A 137 -16.44 9.29 -4.18
N GLY A 138 -15.46 8.38 -4.17
CA GLY A 138 -14.48 8.27 -5.25
C GLY A 138 -14.26 6.80 -5.57
N TRP A 139 -14.16 6.48 -6.85
CA TRP A 139 -13.97 5.13 -7.34
C TRP A 139 -12.54 4.93 -7.84
N TYR A 140 -11.97 3.77 -7.54
CA TYR A 140 -10.61 3.39 -7.92
C TYR A 140 -10.59 1.96 -8.48
N PRO A 141 -10.87 1.74 -9.77
CA PRO A 141 -10.70 0.45 -10.40
C PRO A 141 -9.26 0.28 -10.89
N VAL A 142 -8.85 -0.97 -11.00
CA VAL A 142 -7.65 -1.36 -11.73
C VAL A 142 -8.13 -1.95 -13.07
N PRO A 143 -7.73 -1.39 -14.22
CA PRO A 143 -8.12 -1.89 -15.52
C PRO A 143 -7.58 -3.31 -15.73
N TYR A 144 -8.41 -4.17 -16.32
CA TYR A 144 -8.12 -5.58 -16.55
C TYR A 144 -6.88 -5.82 -17.44
N THR A 145 -6.49 -4.84 -18.24
CA THR A 145 -5.34 -4.91 -19.16
C THR A 145 -3.97 -4.87 -18.47
N HIS A 146 -3.89 -4.50 -17.20
CA HIS A 146 -2.60 -4.30 -16.50
C HIS A 146 -2.19 -5.45 -15.56
N LEU A 147 -2.99 -6.50 -15.45
CA LEU A 147 -2.65 -7.71 -14.68
C LEU A 147 -1.82 -8.70 -15.52
N THR A 148 -0.69 -8.25 -16.06
CA THR A 148 0.37 -9.21 -16.42
C THR A 148 0.98 -9.75 -15.14
N LEU A 149 0.47 -10.90 -14.67
CA LEU A 149 1.18 -11.68 -13.66
C LEU A 149 2.61 -11.92 -14.17
N PRO A 150 3.67 -11.62 -13.41
CA PRO A 150 5.01 -12.00 -13.81
C PRO A 150 4.99 -13.51 -14.04
N THR A 151 5.29 -13.92 -15.27
CA THR A 151 5.47 -15.33 -15.59
C THR A 151 6.69 -15.78 -14.78
N ILE A 152 6.46 -16.41 -13.64
CA ILE A 152 7.51 -17.09 -12.89
C ILE A 152 7.88 -18.30 -13.74
N LEU A 153 8.91 -18.14 -14.57
CA LEU A 153 9.55 -19.25 -15.25
C LEU A 153 10.04 -20.23 -14.18
N ARG A 154 9.53 -21.46 -14.25
CA ARG A 154 9.94 -22.60 -13.43
C ARG A 154 11.22 -23.22 -13.97
#